data_AF-J3H8I6-F1
#
_entry.id   AF-J3H8I6-F1
#
_cell.length_a   1.000
_cell.length_b   1.000
_cell.length_c   1.000
_cell.angle_alpha   90.00
_cell.angle_beta   90.00
_cell.angle_gamma   90.00
#
_symmetry.space_group_name_H-M   'P 1'
#
loop_
_entity.id
_entity.type
_entity.pdbx_description
1 polymer ?
#
loop_
_entity_poly.entity_id
_entity_poly.type
_entity_poly.pdbx_seq_one_letter_code
_entity_poly.pdbx_strand_id
1 'polypeptide(L)'
;MAGASGLTDTASGEAVNLSLNGTVVEGRTALGNQLVFTVSVAANGSVTLDQLRAVVHSNTTNPDDSTSLASDNLVTLTASITDKEGDSAQATLNIGQNLVFKDDGPSITTTGVEPTLTVDETVLATNATQSFAANFNSAFGADGAGTLSYALGVVAGVSGLMDTASGQAVNLSLNGTVVEGRTATGNQLVFTVSVAADGSVTLDSSAPWCIPTQPILMIRRR
;
A
#
# COMPACT_ATOMS: atom_id res chain seq x y z
N MET A 1 -16.30 -32.60 10.24
CA MET A 1 -16.59 -31.22 10.68
C MET A 1 -17.21 -30.50 9.51
N ALA A 2 -18.37 -29.90 9.70
CA ALA A 2 -19.01 -29.00 8.74
C ALA A 2 -19.52 -27.82 9.57
N GLY A 3 -18.98 -26.63 9.37
CA GLY A 3 -19.36 -25.49 10.22
C GLY A 3 -18.56 -24.24 9.96
N ALA A 4 -19.04 -23.10 10.49
CA ALA A 4 -18.38 -21.82 10.32
C ALA A 4 -16.98 -21.83 10.97
N SER A 5 -15.99 -21.34 10.23
CA SER A 5 -14.63 -21.18 10.75
C SER A 5 -14.48 -19.93 11.63
N GLY A 6 -15.36 -18.94 11.44
CA GLY A 6 -15.23 -17.59 12.00
C GLY A 6 -14.44 -16.62 11.13
N LEU A 7 -13.82 -17.10 10.06
CA LEU A 7 -13.08 -16.29 9.10
C LEU A 7 -13.99 -15.85 7.94
N THR A 8 -13.60 -14.75 7.31
CA THR A 8 -14.21 -14.20 6.09
C THR A 8 -13.14 -14.09 5.03
N ASP A 9 -13.43 -14.54 3.81
CA ASP A 9 -12.53 -14.41 2.67
C ASP A 9 -12.52 -12.96 2.18
N THR A 10 -11.33 -12.36 2.05
CA THR A 10 -11.20 -10.93 1.74
C THR A 10 -11.74 -10.59 0.36
N ALA A 11 -11.47 -11.43 -0.64
CA ALA A 11 -11.80 -11.13 -2.03
C ALA A 11 -13.29 -11.32 -2.37
N SER A 12 -13.97 -12.29 -1.75
CA SER A 12 -15.41 -12.51 -1.97
C SER A 12 -16.31 -11.86 -0.91
N GLY A 13 -15.76 -11.54 0.26
CA GLY A 13 -16.55 -11.12 1.42
C GLY A 13 -17.39 -12.24 2.04
N GLU A 14 -17.23 -13.49 1.58
CA GLU A 14 -18.00 -14.62 2.08
C GLU A 14 -17.41 -15.20 3.35
N ALA A 15 -18.29 -15.70 4.24
CA ALA A 15 -17.86 -16.51 5.37
C ALA A 15 -17.15 -17.78 4.88
N VAL A 16 -16.14 -18.21 5.63
CA VAL A 16 -15.38 -19.44 5.35
C VAL A 16 -15.91 -20.56 6.24
N ASN A 17 -16.36 -21.65 5.62
CA ASN A 17 -16.83 -22.85 6.29
C ASN A 17 -15.76 -23.95 6.24
N LEU A 18 -15.60 -24.65 7.35
CA LEU A 18 -14.75 -25.82 7.47
C LEU A 18 -15.49 -27.05 6.94
N SER A 19 -14.79 -27.86 6.17
CA SER A 19 -15.20 -29.21 5.80
C SER A 19 -14.02 -30.18 5.96
N LEU A 20 -14.31 -31.48 6.00
CA LEU A 20 -13.27 -32.51 6.00
C LEU A 20 -13.31 -33.24 4.65
N ASN A 21 -12.20 -33.21 3.93
CA ASN A 21 -12.00 -33.90 2.66
C ASN A 21 -10.92 -34.99 2.83
N GLY A 22 -11.37 -36.21 3.16
CA GLY A 22 -10.46 -37.29 3.57
C GLY A 22 -9.81 -36.97 4.93
N THR A 23 -8.49 -36.80 4.94
CA THR A 23 -7.69 -36.43 6.13
C THR A 23 -7.35 -34.94 6.19
N VAL A 24 -7.78 -34.16 5.20
CA VAL A 24 -7.47 -32.73 5.10
C VAL A 24 -8.70 -31.92 5.52
N VAL A 25 -8.51 -30.98 6.44
CA VAL A 25 -9.52 -29.96 6.74
C VAL A 25 -9.40 -28.86 5.70
N GLU A 26 -10.51 -28.49 5.08
CA GLU A 26 -10.56 -27.42 4.09
C GLU A 26 -11.42 -26.27 4.63
N GLY A 27 -10.92 -25.04 4.51
CA GLY A 27 -11.73 -23.83 4.66
C GLY A 27 -12.20 -23.37 3.28
N ARG A 28 -13.50 -23.32 3.03
CA ARG A 28 -14.09 -22.91 1.74
C ARG A 28 -15.09 -21.78 1.91
N THR A 29 -15.19 -20.89 0.91
CA THR A 29 -16.20 -19.83 0.90
C THR A 29 -17.61 -20.43 0.89
N ALA A 30 -18.52 -19.85 1.67
CA ALA A 30 -19.82 -20.45 1.98
C ALA A 30 -20.75 -20.61 0.77
N LEU A 31 -20.65 -19.74 -0.24
CA LEU A 31 -21.50 -19.77 -1.43
C LEU A 31 -20.69 -20.15 -2.68
N GLY A 32 -19.52 -19.55 -2.87
CA GLY A 32 -18.65 -19.80 -4.02
C GLY A 32 -17.89 -21.12 -3.98
N ASN A 33 -17.77 -21.77 -2.82
CA ASN A 33 -17.01 -23.00 -2.60
C ASN A 33 -15.52 -22.90 -3.03
N GLN A 34 -14.97 -21.68 -3.08
CA GLN A 34 -13.55 -21.45 -3.33
C GLN A 34 -12.73 -21.90 -2.11
N LEU A 35 -11.61 -22.58 -2.36
CA LEU A 35 -10.69 -23.01 -1.31
C LEU A 35 -9.88 -21.80 -0.78
N VAL A 36 -9.95 -21.56 0.52
CA VAL A 36 -9.28 -20.46 1.22
C VAL A 36 -8.03 -20.94 1.94
N PHE A 37 -8.11 -22.07 2.62
CA PHE A 37 -6.97 -22.71 3.26
C PHE A 37 -7.17 -24.22 3.43
N THR A 38 -6.08 -24.94 3.70
CA THR A 38 -6.11 -26.36 4.10
C THR A 38 -5.29 -26.58 5.37
N VAL A 39 -5.70 -27.58 6.14
CA VAL A 39 -4.94 -28.10 7.29
C VAL A 39 -4.79 -29.59 7.12
N SER A 40 -3.54 -30.07 7.13
CA SER A 40 -3.23 -31.50 7.01
C SER A 40 -2.25 -31.92 8.10
N VAL A 41 -2.21 -33.22 8.40
CA VAL A 41 -1.26 -33.80 9.34
C VAL A 41 -0.49 -34.94 8.68
N ALA A 42 0.83 -34.92 8.84
CA ALA A 42 1.72 -35.99 8.37
C ALA A 42 1.81 -37.13 9.41
N ALA A 43 2.29 -38.31 8.98
CA ALA A 43 2.41 -39.48 9.85
C ALA A 43 3.33 -39.28 11.07
N ASN A 44 4.23 -38.30 11.03
CA ASN A 44 5.08 -37.90 12.14
C ASN A 44 4.41 -36.91 13.12
N GLY A 45 3.13 -36.57 12.89
CA GLY A 45 2.37 -35.61 13.70
C GLY A 45 2.57 -34.14 13.32
N SER A 46 3.37 -33.83 12.28
CA SER A 46 3.52 -32.45 11.80
C SER A 46 2.21 -31.95 11.18
N VAL A 47 1.74 -30.79 11.62
CA VAL A 47 0.56 -30.12 11.07
C VAL A 47 1.01 -29.04 10.10
N THR A 48 0.42 -29.02 8.91
CA THR A 48 0.65 -28.00 7.89
C THR A 48 -0.62 -27.19 7.69
N LEU A 49 -0.51 -25.86 7.75
CA LEU A 49 -1.53 -24.89 7.37
C LEU A 49 -1.08 -24.24 6.05
N ASP A 50 -1.83 -24.45 4.98
CA ASP A 50 -1.60 -23.77 3.70
C ASP A 50 -2.73 -22.77 3.47
N GLN A 51 -2.40 -21.48 3.41
CA GLN A 51 -3.33 -20.41 3.05
C GLN A 51 -3.25 -20.15 1.54
N LEU A 52 -4.39 -20.20 0.86
CA LEU A 52 -4.50 -19.96 -0.57
C LEU A 52 -5.16 -18.61 -0.90
N ARG A 53 -5.95 -18.06 0.02
CA ARG A 53 -6.64 -16.77 -0.14
C ARG A 53 -6.56 -15.95 1.13
N ALA A 54 -6.49 -14.62 0.98
CA ALA A 54 -6.49 -13.69 2.09
C ALA A 54 -7.80 -13.76 2.89
N VAL A 55 -7.69 -13.59 4.20
CA VAL A 55 -8.82 -13.53 5.12
C VAL A 55 -8.88 -12.14 5.75
N VAL A 56 -10.06 -11.72 6.18
CA VAL A 56 -10.28 -10.38 6.74
C VAL A 56 -9.70 -10.29 8.16
N HIS A 57 -8.95 -9.21 8.41
CA HIS A 57 -8.45 -8.83 9.73
C HIS A 57 -9.23 -7.65 10.29
N SER A 58 -9.33 -7.58 11.62
CA SER A 58 -10.18 -6.59 12.29
C SER A 58 -9.52 -5.23 12.47
N ASN A 59 -8.18 -5.20 12.60
CA ASN A 59 -7.44 -3.97 12.83
C ASN A 59 -6.85 -3.41 11.53
N THR A 60 -7.54 -2.47 10.91
CA THR A 60 -7.13 -1.84 9.64
C THR A 60 -5.92 -0.90 9.76
N THR A 61 -5.32 -0.77 10.93
CA THR A 61 -4.16 0.12 11.18
C THR A 61 -2.88 -0.64 11.52
N ASN A 62 -2.97 -1.97 11.71
CA ASN A 62 -1.81 -2.82 11.89
C ASN A 62 -1.58 -3.64 10.60
N PRO A 63 -0.56 -3.32 9.80
CA PRO A 63 -0.29 -4.04 8.55
C PRO A 63 0.26 -5.46 8.76
N ASP A 64 0.56 -5.87 10.00
CA ASP A 64 0.94 -7.26 10.36
C ASP A 64 0.02 -7.74 11.51
N ASP A 65 -1.30 -7.67 11.27
CA ASP A 65 -2.31 -8.22 12.18
C ASP A 65 -2.34 -9.75 12.12
N SER A 66 -3.03 -10.36 13.08
CA SER A 66 -3.21 -11.81 13.13
C SER A 66 -4.63 -12.16 13.54
N THR A 67 -5.19 -13.16 12.87
CA THR A 67 -6.46 -13.77 13.25
C THR A 67 -6.33 -15.28 13.33
N SER A 68 -7.32 -15.95 13.90
CA SER A 68 -7.38 -17.42 14.03
C SER A 68 -8.83 -17.87 13.88
N LEU A 69 -9.07 -19.17 13.98
CA LEU A 69 -10.45 -19.67 13.98
C LEU A 69 -11.25 -19.07 15.14
N ALA A 70 -12.59 -19.14 15.07
CA ALA A 70 -13.44 -18.59 16.12
C ALA A 70 -13.40 -19.39 17.43
N SER A 71 -12.98 -20.65 17.40
CA SER A 71 -12.88 -21.50 18.58
C SER A 71 -11.82 -22.59 18.39
N ASP A 72 -11.17 -22.93 19.50
CA ASP A 72 -10.02 -23.85 19.50
C ASP A 72 -10.39 -25.28 19.08
N ASN A 73 -11.60 -25.71 19.44
CA ASN A 73 -12.10 -27.04 19.14
C ASN A 73 -12.68 -27.19 17.72
N LEU A 74 -12.58 -26.15 16.87
CA LEU A 74 -13.01 -26.22 15.47
C LEU A 74 -12.09 -27.11 14.62
N VAL A 75 -10.85 -27.29 15.06
CA VAL A 75 -9.92 -28.28 14.48
C VAL A 75 -9.29 -29.07 15.61
N THR A 76 -9.41 -30.39 15.53
CA THR A 76 -8.89 -31.30 16.55
C THR A 76 -7.87 -32.27 15.95
N LEU A 77 -6.75 -32.46 16.63
CA LEU A 77 -5.76 -33.48 16.31
C LEU A 77 -5.94 -34.67 17.26
N THR A 78 -6.24 -35.86 16.73
CA THR A 78 -6.40 -37.07 17.55
C THR A 78 -5.29 -38.06 17.22
N ALA A 79 -4.57 -38.50 18.25
CA ALA A 79 -3.60 -39.58 18.15
C ALA A 79 -4.22 -40.86 18.72
N SER A 80 -4.03 -41.99 18.02
CA SER A 80 -4.47 -43.31 18.47
C SER A 80 -3.28 -44.27 18.53
N ILE A 81 -3.22 -45.08 19.57
CA ILE A 81 -2.28 -46.20 19.69
C ILE A 81 -3.08 -47.50 19.78
N THR A 82 -2.59 -48.55 19.12
CA THR A 82 -3.16 -49.90 19.15
C THR A 82 -2.03 -50.89 19.46
N ASP A 83 -2.23 -51.79 20.41
CA ASP A 83 -1.27 -52.84 20.71
C ASP A 83 -1.41 -54.06 19.77
N LYS A 84 -0.63 -55.11 19.99
CA LYS A 84 -0.57 -56.27 19.08
C LYS A 84 -1.80 -57.16 19.20
N GLU A 85 -2.43 -57.12 20.37
CA GLU A 85 -3.63 -57.88 20.73
C GLU A 85 -4.92 -57.15 20.29
N GLY A 86 -4.81 -55.87 19.94
CA GLY A 86 -5.88 -55.06 19.34
C GLY A 86 -6.49 -54.02 20.26
N ASP A 87 -5.99 -53.88 21.49
CA ASP A 87 -6.46 -52.86 22.43
C ASP A 87 -6.01 -51.48 21.94
N SER A 88 -6.93 -50.51 21.96
CA SER A 88 -6.67 -49.16 21.44
C SER A 88 -6.95 -48.08 22.48
N ALA A 89 -6.11 -47.04 22.48
CA ALA A 89 -6.31 -45.82 23.27
C ALA A 89 -6.15 -44.58 22.37
N GLN A 90 -6.81 -43.49 22.74
CA GLN A 90 -6.76 -42.23 21.99
C GLN A 90 -6.60 -41.01 22.90
N ALA A 91 -5.99 -39.96 22.37
CA ALA A 91 -5.93 -38.64 22.98
C ALA A 91 -6.14 -37.55 21.92
N THR A 92 -6.83 -36.47 22.30
CA THR A 92 -7.20 -35.38 21.38
C THR A 92 -6.68 -34.04 21.89
N LEU A 93 -6.17 -33.23 20.97
CA LEU A 93 -5.82 -31.83 21.17
C LEU A 93 -6.71 -30.95 20.30
N ASN A 94 -7.15 -29.83 20.87
CA ASN A 94 -7.75 -28.74 20.11
C ASN A 94 -6.62 -27.85 19.59
N ILE A 95 -6.66 -27.49 18.32
CA ILE A 95 -5.58 -26.72 17.67
C ILE A 95 -6.11 -25.54 16.86
N GLY A 96 -7.40 -25.25 16.90
CA GLY A 96 -8.04 -24.23 16.08
C GLY A 96 -7.47 -22.83 16.29
N GLN A 97 -7.13 -22.46 17.53
CA GLN A 97 -6.50 -21.16 17.82
C GLN A 97 -4.99 -21.17 17.58
N ASN A 98 -4.37 -22.36 17.42
CA ASN A 98 -2.97 -22.47 17.03
C ASN A 98 -2.76 -22.22 15.52
N LEU A 99 -3.84 -22.23 14.73
CA LEU A 99 -3.83 -21.89 13.31
C LEU A 99 -3.98 -20.38 13.15
N VAL A 100 -2.86 -19.69 12.98
CA VAL A 100 -2.80 -18.23 12.90
C VAL A 100 -2.65 -17.79 11.44
N PHE A 101 -3.54 -16.91 11.01
CA PHE A 101 -3.56 -16.27 9.70
C PHE A 101 -3.01 -14.86 9.85
N LYS A 102 -1.85 -14.63 9.24
CA LYS A 102 -1.16 -13.35 9.28
C LYS A 102 -1.65 -12.42 8.19
N ASP A 103 -1.81 -11.15 8.54
CA ASP A 103 -2.08 -10.10 7.56
C ASP A 103 -0.77 -9.74 6.87
N ASP A 104 -0.84 -9.58 5.56
CA ASP A 104 0.25 -9.01 4.77
C ASP A 104 -0.27 -7.68 4.26
N GLY A 105 -0.04 -6.62 5.04
CA GLY A 105 -0.58 -5.29 4.78
C GLY A 105 0.30 -4.43 3.87
N PRO A 106 -0.13 -3.19 3.60
CA PRO A 106 0.53 -2.34 2.63
C PRO A 106 1.93 -1.91 3.08
N SER A 107 2.86 -1.83 2.13
CA SER A 107 4.21 -1.29 2.33
C SER A 107 4.59 -0.33 1.21
N ILE A 108 5.40 0.67 1.53
CA ILE A 108 5.92 1.62 0.55
C ILE A 108 7.32 2.10 0.96
N THR A 109 8.22 2.18 -0.01
CA THR A 109 9.58 2.70 0.16
C THR A 109 9.96 3.58 -1.03
N THR A 110 10.92 4.48 -0.83
CA THR A 110 11.47 5.31 -1.91
C THR A 110 12.70 4.65 -2.52
N THR A 111 12.86 4.79 -3.83
CA THR A 111 13.92 4.16 -4.64
C THR A 111 14.33 5.06 -5.80
N GLY A 112 15.47 4.75 -6.42
CA GLY A 112 15.92 5.36 -7.66
C GLY A 112 16.48 6.77 -7.49
N VAL A 113 16.58 7.47 -8.62
CA VAL A 113 17.03 8.87 -8.70
C VAL A 113 15.82 9.72 -9.06
N GLU A 114 15.65 10.84 -8.37
CA GLU A 114 14.56 11.77 -8.61
C GLU A 114 14.72 12.47 -9.97
N PRO A 115 13.67 12.51 -10.81
CA PRO A 115 13.67 13.31 -12.02
C PRO A 115 13.87 14.80 -11.71
N THR A 116 14.59 15.50 -12.59
CA THR A 116 14.66 16.96 -12.56
C THR A 116 13.62 17.55 -13.51
N LEU A 117 12.88 18.56 -13.04
CA LEU A 117 11.99 19.39 -13.84
C LEU A 117 12.70 20.69 -14.21
N THR A 118 12.81 20.98 -15.50
CA THR A 118 13.49 22.17 -16.00
C THR A 118 12.61 22.87 -17.03
N VAL A 119 12.29 24.13 -16.77
CA VAL A 119 11.59 25.03 -17.70
C VAL A 119 12.58 26.07 -18.24
N ASP A 120 12.33 26.56 -19.46
CA ASP A 120 13.06 27.70 -20.05
C ASP A 120 12.16 28.93 -19.99
N GLU A 121 12.55 29.89 -19.16
CA GLU A 121 11.76 31.10 -18.93
C GLU A 121 11.80 32.09 -20.09
N THR A 122 12.60 31.83 -21.13
CA THR A 122 12.45 32.53 -22.42
C THR A 122 11.16 32.11 -23.13
N VAL A 123 10.59 30.94 -22.78
CA VAL A 123 9.37 30.38 -23.36
C VAL A 123 8.41 29.92 -22.24
N LEU A 124 7.57 30.84 -21.76
CA LEU A 124 6.61 30.64 -20.67
C LEU A 124 5.39 29.76 -21.01
N ALA A 125 5.37 29.12 -22.17
CA ALA A 125 4.26 28.23 -22.59
C ALA A 125 4.69 26.75 -22.65
N THR A 126 5.91 26.45 -22.20
CA THR A 126 6.47 25.09 -22.23
C THR A 126 6.63 24.59 -20.81
N ASN A 127 5.75 23.68 -20.43
CA ASN A 127 5.79 23.02 -19.13
C ASN A 127 6.84 21.90 -19.13
N ALA A 128 7.40 21.63 -17.96
CA ALA A 128 8.18 20.43 -17.71
C ALA A 128 7.29 19.42 -16.98
N THR A 129 7.21 18.18 -17.48
CA THR A 129 6.48 17.10 -16.81
C THR A 129 7.36 15.87 -16.73
N GLN A 130 7.48 15.28 -15.53
CA GLN A 130 8.25 14.07 -15.28
C GLN A 130 7.48 13.16 -14.33
N SER A 131 7.59 11.84 -14.54
CA SER A 131 6.96 10.86 -13.63
C SER A 131 7.87 10.54 -12.46
N PHE A 132 7.35 10.71 -11.24
CA PHE A 132 7.99 10.29 -10.00
C PHE A 132 7.48 8.94 -9.50
N ALA A 133 6.52 8.32 -10.20
CA ALA A 133 5.91 7.06 -9.77
C ALA A 133 6.95 5.95 -9.60
N ALA A 134 7.95 5.89 -10.49
CA ALA A 134 9.03 4.91 -10.41
C ALA A 134 9.93 5.07 -9.17
N ASN A 135 9.85 6.21 -8.47
CA ASN A 135 10.58 6.43 -7.22
C ASN A 135 9.89 5.82 -6.01
N PHE A 136 8.68 5.29 -6.15
CA PHE A 136 7.94 4.62 -5.08
C PHE A 136 7.81 3.13 -5.39
N ASN A 137 8.42 2.30 -4.56
CA ASN A 137 8.19 0.86 -4.58
C ASN A 137 7.14 0.53 -3.52
N SER A 138 5.92 0.26 -3.97
CA SER A 138 4.76 -0.01 -3.12
C SER A 138 4.18 -1.40 -3.37
N ALA A 139 3.71 -2.05 -2.31
CA ALA A 139 2.91 -3.26 -2.37
C ALA A 139 1.65 -3.06 -1.52
N PHE A 140 0.50 -3.57 -1.99
CA PHE A 140 -0.74 -3.46 -1.24
C PHE A 140 -0.91 -4.55 -0.18
N GLY A 141 -0.28 -5.70 -0.39
CA GLY A 141 -0.51 -6.88 0.44
C GLY A 141 -1.15 -8.03 -0.33
N ALA A 142 -1.50 -9.08 0.41
CA ALA A 142 -2.15 -10.28 -0.13
C ALA A 142 -3.67 -10.12 -0.33
N ASP A 143 -4.27 -9.09 0.27
CA ASP A 143 -5.68 -8.67 0.14
C ASP A 143 -6.01 -8.06 -1.24
N GLY A 144 -4.99 -7.62 -1.96
CA GLY A 144 -5.11 -7.12 -3.33
C GLY A 144 -4.99 -5.60 -3.42
N ALA A 145 -5.26 -5.04 -4.60
CA ALA A 145 -4.99 -3.63 -4.82
C ALA A 145 -5.93 -2.71 -4.02
N GLY A 146 -5.34 -1.86 -3.19
CA GLY A 146 -5.98 -0.70 -2.57
C GLY A 146 -5.83 0.56 -3.43
N THR A 147 -5.57 1.71 -2.78
CA THR A 147 -5.34 2.99 -3.47
C THR A 147 -3.91 3.47 -3.23
N LEU A 148 -3.20 3.81 -4.32
CA LEU A 148 -1.96 4.59 -4.28
C LEU A 148 -2.29 6.02 -4.68
N SER A 149 -1.85 7.01 -3.91
CA SER A 149 -2.12 8.42 -4.18
C SER A 149 -0.86 9.26 -4.00
N TYR A 150 -0.75 10.31 -4.80
CA TYR A 150 0.34 11.26 -4.77
C TYR A 150 -0.19 12.64 -4.39
N ALA A 151 0.55 13.34 -3.55
CA ALA A 151 0.23 14.70 -3.14
C ALA A 151 1.51 15.53 -3.04
N LEU A 152 1.40 16.82 -3.36
CA LEU A 152 2.46 17.79 -3.12
C LEU A 152 2.25 18.45 -1.77
N GLY A 153 3.36 18.72 -1.09
CA GLY A 153 3.40 19.53 0.13
C GLY A 153 4.46 20.60 0.00
N VAL A 154 4.25 21.75 0.66
CA VAL A 154 5.24 22.82 0.69
C VAL A 154 5.20 23.53 2.04
N VAL A 155 6.36 23.98 2.52
CA VAL A 155 6.43 24.92 3.63
C VAL A 155 6.16 26.31 3.05
N ALA A 156 5.04 26.92 3.45
CA ALA A 156 4.68 28.24 2.96
C ALA A 156 5.71 29.30 3.39
N GLY A 157 6.05 30.21 2.48
CA GLY A 157 7.04 31.25 2.75
C GLY A 157 7.90 31.57 1.53
N VAL A 158 9.03 32.26 1.76
CA VAL A 158 9.93 32.68 0.68
C VAL A 158 10.53 31.48 -0.06
N SER A 159 10.46 31.48 -1.39
CA SER A 159 11.05 30.42 -2.23
C SER A 159 12.56 30.61 -2.43
N GLY A 160 13.06 31.83 -2.20
CA GLY A 160 14.41 32.24 -2.59
C GLY A 160 14.52 32.69 -4.04
N LEU A 161 13.43 32.62 -4.81
CA LEU A 161 13.35 33.16 -6.18
C LEU A 161 12.86 34.61 -6.17
N MET A 162 13.26 35.35 -7.20
CA MET A 162 12.85 36.72 -7.47
C MET A 162 12.17 36.75 -8.84
N ASP A 163 10.96 37.29 -8.93
CA ASP A 163 10.32 37.54 -10.22
C ASP A 163 11.08 38.65 -10.97
N THR A 164 11.56 38.35 -12.17
CA THR A 164 12.46 39.26 -12.92
C THR A 164 11.74 40.47 -13.50
N ALA A 165 10.43 40.35 -13.74
CA ALA A 165 9.62 41.44 -14.30
C ALA A 165 9.27 42.50 -13.25
N SER A 166 8.88 42.09 -12.06
CA SER A 166 8.47 42.98 -10.96
C SER A 166 9.59 43.29 -9.97
N GLY A 167 10.66 42.49 -9.94
CA GLY A 167 11.71 42.58 -8.93
C GLY A 167 11.23 42.20 -7.52
N GLN A 168 10.17 41.41 -7.42
CA GLN A 168 9.58 40.99 -6.14
C GLN A 168 9.97 39.56 -5.79
N ALA A 169 10.20 39.31 -4.50
CA ALA A 169 10.42 37.95 -4.01
C ALA A 169 9.20 37.07 -4.33
N VAL A 170 9.43 35.79 -4.59
CA VAL A 170 8.38 34.80 -4.83
C VAL A 170 8.17 34.00 -3.55
N ASN A 171 6.92 33.89 -3.11
CA ASN A 171 6.51 33.07 -1.98
C ASN A 171 5.81 31.80 -2.47
N LEU A 172 6.11 30.68 -1.84
CA LEU A 172 5.42 29.41 -2.05
C LEU A 172 4.20 29.31 -1.14
N SER A 173 3.15 28.70 -1.68
CA SER A 173 1.97 28.30 -0.92
C SER A 173 1.33 27.07 -1.57
N LEU A 174 0.52 26.35 -0.82
CA LEU A 174 -0.31 25.26 -1.33
C LEU A 174 -1.74 25.79 -1.52
N ASN A 175 -2.23 25.78 -2.75
CA ASN A 175 -3.61 26.14 -3.11
C ASN A 175 -4.37 24.88 -3.54
N GLY A 176 -5.06 24.23 -2.60
CA GLY A 176 -5.64 22.91 -2.81
C GLY A 176 -4.55 21.84 -2.93
N THR A 177 -4.39 21.25 -4.11
CA THR A 177 -3.36 20.24 -4.42
C THR A 177 -2.21 20.78 -5.27
N VAL A 178 -2.25 22.08 -5.60
CA VAL A 178 -1.27 22.74 -6.46
C VAL A 178 -0.37 23.64 -5.62
N VAL A 179 0.94 23.49 -5.77
CA VAL A 179 1.91 24.43 -5.21
C VAL A 179 1.98 25.63 -6.14
N GLU A 180 1.81 26.82 -5.59
CA GLU A 180 1.90 28.08 -6.34
C GLU A 180 3.09 28.91 -5.83
N GLY A 181 3.89 29.42 -6.77
CA GLY A 181 4.83 30.51 -6.52
C GLY A 181 4.17 31.83 -6.89
N ARG A 182 4.03 32.76 -5.93
CA ARG A 182 3.43 34.08 -6.16
C ARG A 182 4.32 35.23 -5.69
N THR A 183 4.27 36.38 -6.36
CA THR A 183 5.02 37.57 -5.90
C THR A 183 4.56 38.03 -4.52
N ALA A 184 5.50 38.39 -3.66
CA ALA A 184 5.28 38.57 -2.23
C ALA A 184 4.33 39.74 -1.89
N THR A 185 4.28 40.77 -2.73
CA THR A 185 3.43 41.95 -2.50
C THR A 185 2.38 42.16 -3.59
N GLY A 186 2.67 41.75 -4.84
CA GLY A 186 1.70 41.81 -5.94
C GLY A 186 0.75 40.61 -6.04
N ASN A 187 1.04 39.50 -5.35
CA ASN A 187 0.29 38.24 -5.41
C ASN A 187 0.11 37.67 -6.85
N GLN A 188 0.99 38.07 -7.77
CA GLN A 188 0.99 37.63 -9.16
C GLN A 188 1.51 36.20 -9.23
N LEU A 189 0.81 35.33 -9.96
CA LEU A 189 1.28 33.95 -10.18
C LEU A 189 2.54 33.95 -11.03
N VAL A 190 3.57 33.25 -10.54
CA VAL A 190 4.87 33.12 -11.18
C VAL A 190 5.04 31.72 -11.75
N PHE A 191 4.68 30.68 -10.99
CA PHE A 191 4.64 29.29 -11.48
C PHE A 191 3.68 28.44 -10.66
N THR A 192 3.36 27.27 -11.20
CA THR A 192 2.65 26.20 -10.48
C THR A 192 3.42 24.88 -10.55
N VAL A 193 3.27 24.06 -9.50
CA VAL A 193 3.65 22.66 -9.50
C VAL A 193 2.44 21.82 -9.11
N SER A 194 2.10 20.83 -9.94
CA SER A 194 0.96 19.95 -9.73
C SER A 194 1.37 18.49 -9.91
N VAL A 195 0.74 17.57 -9.18
CA VAL A 195 0.91 16.13 -9.36
C VAL A 195 -0.39 15.50 -9.87
N ALA A 196 -0.29 14.66 -10.89
CA ALA A 196 -1.38 13.86 -11.41
C ALA A 196 -1.49 12.51 -10.68
N ALA A 197 -2.62 11.81 -10.87
CA ALA A 197 -2.89 10.53 -10.18
C ALA A 197 -1.90 9.41 -10.55
N ASP A 198 -1.24 9.51 -11.71
CA ASP A 198 -0.19 8.60 -12.17
C ASP A 198 1.20 8.93 -11.60
N GLY A 199 1.32 9.92 -10.71
CA GLY A 199 2.59 10.38 -10.15
C GLY A 199 3.40 11.28 -11.08
N SER A 200 2.82 11.74 -12.19
CA SER A 200 3.44 12.75 -13.05
C SER A 200 3.36 14.12 -12.39
N VAL A 201 4.53 14.75 -12.19
CA VAL A 201 4.65 16.11 -11.65
C VAL A 201 4.94 17.07 -12.79
N THR A 202 4.18 18.15 -12.84
CA THR A 202 4.30 19.21 -13.85
C THR A 202 4.70 20.51 -13.18
N LEU A 203 5.74 21.16 -13.71
CA LEU A 203 6.13 22.54 -13.43
C LEU A 203 5.72 23.42 -14.63
N ASP A 204 4.90 24.44 -14.36
CA ASP A 204 4.38 25.39 -15.34
C ASP A 204 4.81 26.81 -14.96
N SER A 205 5.56 27.46 -15.87
CA SER A 205 6.06 28.83 -15.69
C SER A 205 5.08 29.86 -16.25
N SER A 206 4.56 30.75 -15.40
CA SER A 206 3.66 31.82 -15.81
C SER A 206 4.34 33.20 -15.93
N ALA A 207 5.53 33.37 -15.34
CA ALA A 207 6.39 34.54 -15.44
C ALA A 207 7.88 34.13 -15.33
N PRO A 208 8.87 34.96 -15.71
CA PRO A 208 10.29 34.63 -15.55
C PRO A 208 10.83 35.00 -14.15
N TRP A 209 11.65 34.14 -13.54
CA TRP A 209 12.23 34.29 -12.20
C TRP A 209 13.77 34.07 -12.16
N CYS A 210 14.43 34.52 -11.11
CA CYS A 210 15.87 34.32 -10.94
C CYS A 210 16.26 34.06 -9.48
N ILE A 211 17.46 33.49 -9.29
CA ILE A 211 18.09 33.40 -7.97
C ILE A 211 18.88 34.69 -7.68
N PRO A 212 18.69 35.33 -6.51
CA PRO A 212 19.21 36.66 -6.23
C PRO A 212 20.74 36.77 -6.11
N THR A 213 21.47 35.64 -6.10
CA THR A 213 22.94 35.60 -5.95
C THR A 213 23.72 35.28 -7.23
N GLN A 214 23.10 35.18 -8.39
CA GLN A 214 23.85 35.23 -9.66
C GLN A 214 23.70 36.60 -10.31
N PRO A 215 24.81 37.29 -10.67
CA PRO A 215 24.71 38.53 -11.41
C PRO A 215 23.98 38.26 -12.72
N ILE A 216 23.09 39.16 -13.10
CA ILE A 216 22.37 39.18 -14.37
C ILE A 216 23.42 39.23 -15.49
N LEU A 217 23.86 38.06 -15.96
CA LEU A 217 24.49 37.93 -17.26
C LEU A 217 23.37 37.61 -18.23
N MET A 218 22.70 38.68 -18.66
CA MET A 218 21.87 38.70 -19.85
C MET A 218 22.78 38.35 -21.05
N ILE A 219 23.06 37.07 -21.27
CA ILE A 219 23.69 36.61 -22.51
C ILE A 219 22.60 36.70 -23.57
N ARG A 220 22.58 37.82 -24.32
CA ARG A 220 22.11 37.76 -25.70
C ARG A 220 23.03 36.76 -26.42
N ARG A 221 22.54 35.56 -26.70
CA ARG A 221 23.03 34.80 -27.86
C ARG A 221 21.96 34.85 -28.92
N ARG A 222 22.40 35.30 -30.09
CA ARG A 222 21.64 35.34 -31.34
C ARG A 222 21.17 33.94 -31.73
#